data_AF-A0A849QPG3-F1
#
_entry.id   AF-A0A849QPG3-F1
#
_cell.length_a   1.000
_cell.length_b   1.000
_cell.length_c   1.000
_cell.angle_alpha   90.00
_cell.angle_beta   90.00
_cell.angle_gamma   90.00
#
_symmetry.space_group_name_H-M   'P 1'
#
loop_
_entity.id
_entity.type
_entity.pdbx_description
1 polymer ?
#
loop_
_entity_poly.entity_id
_entity_poly.type
_entity_poly.pdbx_seq_one_letter_code
_entity_poly.pdbx_strand_id
1 'polypeptide(L)'
;MYELFIALRHLTSRRRQTIFSILAVGLAVMLLVWSQALMVGFTDEMYSKTVDRMAHVTVEPQEDEDYIHLYRKLTGDIRGIDGVVGVSPVLAGAATFEYKDKNKNVVIQGIQVDAHDSVLHINDDIVEGSFRDLEVSSNSVVVGDALAEKLDVEIGDTIDASFPEANPAALKVVGIYDSGTPLDETLAITSLSTAQDFLDVSNVVNSILVRGDDRERAQAISEEIDAMGYPASGWKETNPEIMQTLKLEGTSNAIILSLIVIIASFGIVSTLFMAVMEKTKEIGMLMAMGVSRRSIMMIFVMESGILGLLGAVLGVALGAGLAIQMGSYTYEVGEEAMAGITTIPFVVRIQDAVIIVLFTFLLNLIAGIYPASRASKLNPVEAIGRE
;
A
#
# COMPACT_ATOMS: atom_id res chain seq x y z
N MET A 1 -40.99 -2.26 -22.19
CA MET A 1 -41.51 -1.14 -21.39
C MET A 1 -41.40 0.14 -22.20
N TYR A 2 -42.48 0.89 -22.36
CA TYR A 2 -42.48 2.12 -23.17
C TYR A 2 -41.71 3.26 -22.49
N GLU A 3 -41.55 3.17 -21.17
CA GLU A 3 -40.79 4.10 -20.34
C GLU A 3 -39.33 4.19 -20.77
N LEU A 4 -38.71 3.04 -21.06
CA LEU A 4 -37.33 2.97 -21.56
C LEU A 4 -37.20 3.61 -22.96
N PHE A 5 -38.20 3.39 -23.82
CA PHE A 5 -38.22 4.00 -25.16
C PHE A 5 -38.31 5.53 -25.08
N ILE A 6 -39.14 6.05 -24.16
CA ILE A 6 -39.26 7.49 -23.92
C ILE A 6 -37.95 8.05 -23.34
N ALA A 7 -37.34 7.38 -22.36
CA ALA A 7 -36.07 7.79 -21.78
C ALA A 7 -34.95 7.85 -22.84
N LEU A 8 -34.82 6.83 -23.68
CA LEU A 8 -33.85 6.83 -24.80
C LEU A 8 -34.12 7.97 -25.80
N ARG A 9 -35.39 8.25 -26.10
CA ARG A 9 -35.76 9.35 -26.99
C ARG A 9 -35.48 10.73 -26.38
N HIS A 10 -35.64 10.88 -25.06
CA HIS A 10 -35.24 12.10 -24.36
C HIS A 10 -33.74 12.35 -24.48
N LEU A 11 -32.93 11.32 -24.23
CA LEU A 11 -31.47 11.41 -24.31
C LEU A 11 -30.96 11.68 -25.73
N THR A 12 -31.57 11.05 -26.74
CA THR A 12 -31.11 11.19 -28.13
C THR A 12 -31.59 12.45 -28.83
N SER A 13 -32.71 13.05 -28.40
CA SER A 13 -33.25 14.28 -29.01
C SER A 13 -32.47 15.53 -28.62
N ARG A 14 -31.85 15.57 -27.43
CA ARG A 14 -31.05 16.70 -26.94
C ARG A 14 -29.59 16.34 -26.67
N ARG A 15 -28.89 15.95 -27.74
CA ARG A 15 -27.50 15.47 -27.70
C ARG A 15 -26.54 16.37 -26.89
N ARG A 16 -26.64 17.70 -26.99
CA ARG A 16 -25.75 18.62 -26.25
C ARG A 16 -25.88 18.46 -24.73
N GLN A 17 -27.10 18.43 -24.22
CA GLN A 17 -27.37 18.34 -22.78
C GLN A 17 -26.98 16.97 -22.24
N THR A 18 -27.33 15.90 -22.96
CA THR A 18 -26.92 14.54 -22.63
C THR A 18 -25.40 14.40 -22.59
N ILE A 19 -24.67 15.01 -23.53
CA ILE A 19 -23.20 15.04 -23.52
C ILE A 19 -22.68 15.78 -22.28
N PHE A 20 -23.22 16.95 -21.94
CA PHE A 20 -22.81 17.68 -20.73
C PHE A 20 -23.05 16.88 -19.45
N SER A 21 -24.19 16.18 -19.33
CA SER A 21 -24.47 15.33 -18.18
C SER A 21 -23.53 14.13 -18.09
N ILE A 22 -23.25 13.46 -19.22
CA ILE A 22 -22.30 12.34 -19.29
C ILE A 22 -20.89 12.82 -18.94
N LEU A 23 -20.47 13.99 -19.43
CA LEU A 23 -19.17 14.57 -19.12
C LEU A 23 -19.07 15.00 -17.65
N ALA A 24 -20.12 15.57 -17.06
CA ALA A 24 -20.12 15.96 -15.66
C ALA A 24 -19.96 14.74 -14.73
N VAL A 25 -20.75 13.68 -14.97
CA VAL A 25 -20.62 12.40 -14.25
C VAL A 25 -19.25 11.78 -14.52
N GLY A 26 -18.85 11.74 -15.79
CA GLY A 26 -17.61 11.12 -16.22
C GLY A 26 -16.37 11.78 -15.64
N LEU A 27 -16.35 13.11 -15.54
CA LEU A 27 -15.23 13.85 -14.95
C LEU A 27 -15.11 13.59 -13.45
N ALA A 28 -16.25 13.52 -12.74
CA ALA A 28 -16.25 13.16 -11.33
C ALA A 28 -15.74 11.73 -11.09
N VAL A 29 -16.21 10.76 -11.89
CA VAL A 29 -15.75 9.36 -11.82
C VAL A 29 -14.30 9.23 -12.24
N MET A 30 -13.87 9.96 -13.26
CA MET A 30 -12.47 10.01 -13.71
C MET A 30 -11.55 10.45 -12.57
N LEU A 31 -11.88 11.55 -11.89
CA LEU A 31 -11.10 12.02 -10.74
C LEU A 31 -11.08 11.01 -9.60
N LEU A 32 -12.21 10.36 -9.33
CA LEU A 32 -12.31 9.34 -8.29
C LEU A 32 -11.43 8.12 -8.62
N VAL A 33 -11.49 7.61 -9.85
CA VAL A 33 -10.69 6.47 -10.31
C VAL A 33 -9.20 6.81 -10.32
N TRP A 34 -8.85 8.00 -10.81
CA TRP A 34 -7.47 8.48 -10.84
C TRP A 34 -6.89 8.62 -9.42
N SER A 35 -7.65 9.24 -8.51
CA SER A 35 -7.26 9.36 -7.09
C SER A 35 -7.14 7.99 -6.42
N GLN A 36 -8.06 7.07 -6.67
CA GLN A 36 -8.03 5.72 -6.12
C GLN A 36 -6.79 4.95 -6.60
N ALA A 37 -6.47 5.03 -7.89
CA ALA A 37 -5.30 4.38 -8.46
C ALA A 37 -3.99 4.90 -7.86
N LEU A 38 -3.92 6.21 -7.60
CA LEU A 38 -2.78 6.83 -6.91
C LEU A 38 -2.65 6.33 -5.47
N MET A 39 -3.75 6.32 -4.72
CA MET A 39 -3.73 5.87 -3.32
C MET A 39 -3.33 4.40 -3.20
N VAL A 40 -3.92 3.52 -4.03
CA VAL A 40 -3.57 2.10 -4.04
C VAL A 40 -2.09 1.90 -4.40
N GLY A 41 -1.60 2.62 -5.41
CA GLY A 41 -0.20 2.52 -5.79
C GLY A 41 0.74 3.04 -4.70
N PHE A 42 0.42 4.16 -4.06
CA PHE A 42 1.27 4.72 -3.00
C PHE A 42 1.35 3.77 -1.80
N THR A 43 0.20 3.23 -1.40
CA THR A 43 0.14 2.21 -0.37
C THR A 43 0.98 0.99 -0.76
N ASP A 44 0.85 0.47 -1.98
CA ASP A 44 1.60 -0.71 -2.43
C ASP A 44 3.13 -0.47 -2.47
N GLU A 45 3.56 0.70 -2.95
CA GLU A 45 4.97 1.10 -2.93
C GLU A 45 5.49 1.20 -1.49
N MET A 46 4.73 1.84 -0.58
CA MET A 46 5.07 1.90 0.84
C MET A 46 5.24 0.50 1.44
N TYR A 47 4.32 -0.43 1.13
CA TYR A 47 4.44 -1.82 1.57
C TYR A 47 5.68 -2.51 0.99
N SER A 48 5.95 -2.35 -0.30
CA SER A 48 7.11 -3.00 -0.96
C SER A 48 8.45 -2.49 -0.46
N LYS A 49 8.55 -1.19 -0.14
CA LYS A 49 9.77 -0.56 0.36
C LYS A 49 9.99 -0.74 1.85
N THR A 50 8.92 -1.01 2.61
CA THR A 50 8.99 -1.11 4.07
C THR A 50 8.80 -2.56 4.53
N VAL A 51 7.66 -3.16 4.22
CA VAL A 51 7.27 -4.48 4.73
C VAL A 51 7.95 -5.62 3.98
N ASP A 52 8.13 -5.52 2.66
CA ASP A 52 8.75 -6.60 1.89
C ASP A 52 10.28 -6.67 2.08
N ARG A 53 10.88 -5.69 2.76
CA ARG A 53 12.30 -5.64 3.14
C ARG A 53 12.55 -6.04 4.61
N MET A 54 11.50 -6.37 5.37
CA MET A 54 11.63 -6.85 6.74
C MET A 54 11.18 -8.30 6.89
N ALA A 55 11.46 -8.88 8.05
CA ALA A 55 10.89 -10.17 8.43
C ALA A 55 9.37 -10.05 8.60
N HIS A 56 8.62 -11.03 8.08
CA HIS A 56 7.17 -11.09 8.27
C HIS A 56 6.81 -11.58 9.68
N VAL A 57 7.63 -12.46 10.24
CA VAL A 57 7.51 -12.97 11.60
C VAL A 57 8.88 -12.98 12.26
N THR A 58 8.94 -12.54 13.51
CA THR A 58 10.12 -12.62 14.36
C THR A 58 9.85 -13.61 15.48
N VAL A 59 10.72 -14.60 15.62
CA VAL A 59 10.70 -15.57 16.71
C VAL A 59 11.73 -15.15 17.75
N GLU A 60 11.31 -15.07 18.99
CA GLU A 60 12.11 -14.68 20.14
C GLU A 60 12.45 -15.90 21.02
N PRO A 61 13.44 -15.78 21.91
CA PRO A 61 13.67 -16.77 22.95
C PRO A 61 12.43 -16.93 23.84
N GLN A 62 12.35 -18.05 24.56
CA GLN A 62 11.29 -18.24 25.55
C GLN A 62 11.41 -17.20 26.68
N GLU A 63 10.31 -16.89 27.38
CA GLU A 63 10.25 -15.79 28.38
C GLU A 63 11.34 -15.83 29.48
N ASP A 64 11.95 -16.99 29.73
CA ASP A 64 13.01 -17.22 30.72
C ASP A 64 14.40 -17.52 30.12
N GLU A 65 14.57 -17.43 28.80
CA GLU A 65 15.82 -17.71 28.09
C GLU A 65 16.34 -16.46 27.37
N ASP A 66 17.66 -16.25 27.38
CA ASP A 66 18.29 -15.16 26.59
C ASP A 66 18.52 -15.57 25.13
N TYR A 67 18.48 -16.87 24.84
CA TYR A 67 18.83 -17.43 23.54
C TYR A 67 17.96 -18.62 23.14
N ILE A 68 17.74 -18.75 21.83
CA ILE A 68 17.16 -19.92 21.20
C ILE A 68 18.25 -20.98 21.01
N HIS A 69 18.20 -22.01 21.86
CA HIS A 69 19.02 -23.20 21.72
C HIS A 69 18.52 -24.10 20.58
N LEU A 70 19.41 -24.90 19.99
CA LEU A 70 19.08 -25.84 18.90
C LEU A 70 18.37 -25.18 17.69
N TYR A 71 18.66 -23.90 17.42
CA TYR A 71 18.02 -23.11 16.37
C TYR A 71 18.07 -23.79 14.99
N ARG A 72 19.07 -24.62 14.69
CA ARG A 72 19.14 -25.36 13.41
C ARG A 72 17.98 -26.33 13.22
N LYS A 73 17.50 -26.95 14.30
CA LYS A 73 16.33 -27.83 14.25
C LYS A 73 15.07 -26.98 14.08
N LEU A 74 14.91 -25.94 14.91
CA LEU A 74 13.75 -25.05 14.86
C LEU A 74 13.60 -24.37 13.49
N THR A 75 14.69 -23.85 12.92
CA THR A 75 14.67 -23.30 11.55
C THR A 75 14.28 -24.33 10.49
N GLY A 76 14.62 -25.62 10.68
CA GLY A 76 14.15 -26.71 9.82
C GLY A 76 12.65 -26.98 9.96
N ASP A 77 12.15 -26.98 11.20
CA ASP A 77 10.73 -27.19 11.51
C ASP A 77 9.89 -26.02 10.97
N ILE A 78 10.33 -24.76 11.15
CA ILE A 78 9.66 -23.54 10.64
C ILE A 78 9.61 -23.53 9.10
N ARG A 79 10.68 -23.96 8.42
CA ARG A 79 10.66 -24.09 6.94
C ARG A 79 9.62 -25.10 6.43
N GLY A 80 9.17 -26.01 7.29
CA GLY A 80 8.13 -26.99 6.96
C GLY A 80 6.70 -26.44 7.05
N ILE A 81 6.50 -25.24 7.62
CA ILE A 81 5.20 -24.59 7.73
C ILE A 81 4.72 -24.12 6.35
N ASP A 82 3.44 -24.36 6.05
CA ASP A 82 2.85 -23.93 4.78
C ASP A 82 2.86 -22.40 4.64
N GLY A 83 3.40 -21.92 3.53
CA GLY A 83 3.55 -20.49 3.24
C GLY A 83 4.85 -19.88 3.74
N VAL A 84 5.75 -20.60 4.42
CA VAL A 84 7.10 -20.07 4.74
C VAL A 84 8.01 -20.21 3.53
N VAL A 85 8.62 -19.10 3.10
CA VAL A 85 9.54 -19.04 1.94
C VAL A 85 11.00 -18.80 2.33
N GLY A 86 11.24 -18.23 3.51
CA GLY A 86 12.59 -17.91 3.99
C GLY A 86 12.67 -17.97 5.51
N VAL A 87 13.82 -18.43 6.03
CA VAL A 87 14.09 -18.49 7.48
C VAL A 87 15.56 -18.21 7.73
N SER A 88 15.83 -17.17 8.53
CA SER A 88 17.16 -16.71 8.89
C SER A 88 17.36 -16.72 10.41
N PRO A 89 18.30 -17.52 10.94
CA PRO A 89 18.73 -17.38 12.33
C PRO A 89 19.65 -16.16 12.48
N VAL A 90 19.49 -15.42 13.57
CA VAL A 90 20.17 -14.14 13.79
C VAL A 90 20.64 -14.03 15.24
N LEU A 91 21.89 -13.66 15.42
CA LEU A 91 22.44 -13.30 16.73
C LEU A 91 22.82 -11.83 16.73
N ALA A 92 22.10 -11.00 17.47
CA ALA A 92 22.40 -9.58 17.60
C ALA A 92 22.96 -9.27 19.00
N GLY A 93 23.92 -8.36 19.08
CA GLY A 93 24.46 -7.87 20.35
C GLY A 93 24.98 -6.45 20.23
N ALA A 94 25.13 -5.76 21.36
CA ALA A 94 25.71 -4.44 21.38
C ALA A 94 27.24 -4.52 21.19
N ALA A 95 27.80 -3.56 20.47
CA ALA A 95 29.24 -3.39 20.29
C ALA A 95 29.59 -1.90 20.25
N THR A 96 30.81 -1.57 20.63
CA THR A 96 31.44 -0.28 20.35
C THR A 96 32.50 -0.53 19.29
N PHE A 97 32.34 0.11 18.15
CA PHE A 97 33.30 0.13 17.06
C PHE A 97 34.23 1.31 17.25
N GLU A 98 35.53 1.06 17.21
CA GLU A 98 36.58 2.06 17.32
C GLU A 98 37.50 1.96 16.10
N TYR A 99 37.75 3.12 15.50
CA TYR A 99 38.72 3.26 14.42
C TYR A 99 39.45 4.58 14.59
N LYS A 100 40.79 4.51 14.76
CA LYS A 100 41.65 5.66 15.06
C LYS A 100 41.17 6.39 16.34
N ASP A 101 40.68 7.62 16.22
CA ASP A 101 40.19 8.47 17.31
C ASP A 101 38.65 8.55 17.37
N LYS A 102 37.95 7.78 16.53
CA LYS A 102 36.49 7.77 16.43
C LYS A 102 35.93 6.48 17.01
N ASN A 103 34.84 6.60 17.76
CA ASN A 103 34.07 5.45 18.22
C ASN A 103 32.56 5.65 18.05
N LYS A 104 31.86 4.54 17.86
CA LYS A 104 30.40 4.47 17.74
C LYS A 104 29.85 3.23 18.41
N ASN A 105 28.74 3.39 19.11
CA ASN A 105 27.96 2.27 19.60
C ASN A 105 27.07 1.78 18.47
N VAL A 106 27.13 0.48 18.22
CA VAL A 106 26.43 -0.21 17.14
C VAL A 106 25.81 -1.49 17.68
N VAL A 107 24.89 -2.04 16.91
CA VAL A 107 24.43 -3.42 17.06
C VAL A 107 25.18 -4.24 16.04
N ILE A 108 25.95 -5.23 16.50
CA ILE A 108 26.56 -6.23 15.63
C ILE A 108 25.58 -7.39 15.45
N GLN A 109 25.26 -7.71 14.20
CA GLN A 109 24.30 -8.73 13.84
C GLN A 109 24.98 -9.85 13.05
N GLY A 110 25.07 -11.02 13.68
CA GLY A 110 25.57 -12.25 13.06
C GLY A 110 24.49 -12.96 12.27
N ILE A 111 24.76 -13.22 10.98
CA ILE A 111 23.81 -13.82 10.06
C ILE A 111 24.43 -14.99 9.26
N GLN A 112 23.57 -15.79 8.64
CA GLN A 112 23.96 -16.67 7.53
C GLN A 112 23.52 -16.01 6.23
N VAL A 113 24.45 -15.68 5.34
CA VAL A 113 24.20 -14.74 4.22
C VAL A 113 23.05 -15.22 3.33
N ASP A 114 23.13 -16.45 2.82
CA ASP A 114 22.10 -17.02 1.94
C ASP A 114 20.72 -17.11 2.63
N ALA A 115 20.70 -17.45 3.92
CA ALA A 115 19.45 -17.58 4.68
C ALA A 115 18.84 -16.20 4.97
N HIS A 116 19.66 -15.21 5.28
CA HIS A 116 19.23 -13.85 5.59
C HIS A 116 18.74 -13.12 4.34
N ASP A 117 19.43 -13.31 3.21
CA ASP A 117 19.03 -12.76 1.91
C ASP A 117 17.66 -13.31 1.46
N SER A 118 17.37 -14.58 1.73
CA SER A 118 16.03 -15.17 1.46
C SER A 118 14.89 -14.54 2.25
N VAL A 119 15.19 -13.80 3.32
CA VAL A 119 14.21 -13.14 4.18
C VAL A 119 14.16 -11.63 3.94
N LEU A 120 15.30 -10.94 3.85
CA LEU A 120 15.37 -9.47 3.77
C LEU A 120 15.87 -8.93 2.42
N HIS A 121 16.36 -9.76 1.50
CA HIS A 121 16.97 -9.35 0.22
C HIS A 121 18.13 -8.36 0.38
N ILE A 122 18.99 -8.57 1.38
CA ILE A 122 20.11 -7.68 1.71
C ILE A 122 21.07 -7.42 0.54
N ASN A 123 21.16 -8.32 -0.44
CA ASN A 123 22.03 -8.15 -1.60
C ASN A 123 21.60 -6.99 -2.52
N ASP A 124 20.35 -6.54 -2.45
CA ASP A 124 19.86 -5.42 -3.25
C ASP A 124 20.38 -4.06 -2.74
N ASP A 125 20.85 -4.01 -1.50
CA ASP A 125 21.22 -2.79 -0.78
C ASP A 125 22.76 -2.60 -0.67
N ILE A 126 23.56 -3.47 -1.30
CA ILE A 126 25.03 -3.35 -1.28
C ILE A 126 25.50 -2.22 -2.21
N VAL A 127 26.30 -1.30 -1.70
CA VAL A 127 26.90 -0.20 -2.47
C VAL A 127 28.29 -0.58 -2.96
N GLU A 128 29.10 -1.11 -2.04
CA GLU A 128 30.47 -1.55 -2.33
C GLU A 128 30.77 -2.90 -1.64
N GLY A 129 31.54 -3.76 -2.30
CA GLY A 129 31.91 -5.07 -1.78
C GLY A 129 30.82 -6.14 -1.95
N SER A 130 30.75 -7.12 -1.04
CA SER A 130 29.75 -8.17 -1.09
C SER A 130 29.49 -8.79 0.29
N PHE A 131 28.23 -9.08 0.61
CA PHE A 131 27.89 -9.88 1.80
C PHE A 131 28.50 -11.28 1.77
N ARG A 132 28.80 -11.85 0.59
CA ARG A 132 29.43 -13.18 0.47
C ARG A 132 30.84 -13.21 1.06
N ASP A 133 31.52 -12.06 1.12
CA ASP A 133 32.85 -11.98 1.71
C ASP A 133 32.84 -12.22 3.22
N LEU A 134 31.66 -12.09 3.87
CA LEU A 134 31.46 -12.48 5.27
C LEU A 134 31.64 -13.99 5.51
N GLU A 135 31.37 -14.82 4.52
CA GLU A 135 31.54 -16.28 4.62
C GLU A 135 32.97 -16.73 4.33
N VAL A 136 33.71 -15.94 3.53
CA VAL A 136 35.08 -16.25 3.11
C VAL A 136 36.11 -15.71 4.09
N SER A 137 35.91 -14.49 4.57
CA SER A 137 36.83 -13.82 5.49
C SER A 137 36.31 -13.93 6.92
N SER A 138 37.01 -14.70 7.75
CA SER A 138 36.77 -14.69 9.21
C SER A 138 36.99 -13.28 9.77
N ASN A 139 36.23 -12.92 10.81
CA ASN A 139 36.32 -11.62 11.47
C ASN A 139 36.17 -10.45 10.47
N SER A 140 35.16 -10.53 9.62
CA SER A 140 34.81 -9.46 8.69
C SER A 140 33.47 -8.84 9.05
N VAL A 141 33.22 -7.64 8.58
CA VAL A 141 31.99 -6.88 8.83
C VAL A 141 31.59 -6.10 7.59
N VAL A 142 30.28 -6.00 7.38
CA VAL A 142 29.65 -5.11 6.42
C VAL A 142 28.96 -4.02 7.23
N VAL A 143 29.23 -2.75 6.91
CA VAL A 143 28.77 -1.58 7.66
C VAL A 143 27.83 -0.74 6.82
N GLY A 144 26.89 -0.04 7.45
CA GLY A 144 26.05 0.91 6.72
C GLY A 144 26.86 2.13 6.27
N ASP A 145 26.44 2.76 5.19
CA ASP A 145 27.07 3.95 4.59
C ASP A 145 27.25 5.10 5.61
N ALA A 146 26.20 5.41 6.39
CA ALA A 146 26.21 6.44 7.41
C ALA A 146 27.13 6.10 8.58
N LEU A 147 27.24 4.83 8.96
CA LEU A 147 28.20 4.37 9.96
C LEU A 147 29.64 4.48 9.43
N ALA A 148 29.86 4.09 8.16
CA ALA A 148 31.15 4.16 7.50
C ALA A 148 31.65 5.61 7.43
N GLU A 149 30.79 6.55 7.03
CA GLU A 149 31.10 7.99 6.99
C GLU A 149 31.45 8.53 8.39
N LYS A 150 30.67 8.15 9.41
CA LYS A 150 30.90 8.63 10.79
C LYS A 150 32.17 8.09 11.41
N LEU A 151 32.57 6.86 11.08
CA LEU A 151 33.83 6.26 11.51
C LEU A 151 35.01 6.61 10.59
N ASP A 152 34.74 7.13 9.39
CA ASP A 152 35.75 7.44 8.34
C ASP A 152 36.56 6.20 7.97
N VAL A 153 35.83 5.12 7.69
CA VAL A 153 36.35 3.79 7.31
C VAL A 153 35.97 3.47 5.87
N GLU A 154 36.89 2.80 5.17
CA GLU A 154 36.69 2.30 3.81
C GLU A 154 36.78 0.77 3.77
N ILE A 155 36.36 0.16 2.67
CA ILE A 155 36.56 -1.29 2.47
C ILE A 155 38.05 -1.63 2.54
N GLY A 156 38.38 -2.63 3.34
CA GLY A 156 39.75 -3.07 3.60
C GLY A 156 40.29 -2.62 4.95
N ASP A 157 39.70 -1.60 5.57
CA ASP A 157 40.06 -1.16 6.91
C ASP A 157 39.68 -2.20 7.97
N THR A 158 40.31 -2.08 9.15
CA THR A 158 40.04 -2.95 10.29
C THR A 158 39.57 -2.11 11.46
N ILE A 159 38.40 -2.44 11.99
CA ILE A 159 37.73 -1.75 13.10
C ILE A 159 37.86 -2.62 14.34
N ASP A 160 38.17 -2.02 15.47
CA ASP A 160 38.18 -2.71 16.76
C ASP A 160 36.75 -2.71 17.33
N ALA A 161 36.21 -3.90 17.59
CA ALA A 161 34.92 -4.11 18.22
C ALA A 161 35.12 -4.56 19.67
N SER A 162 34.41 -3.92 20.59
CA SER A 162 34.42 -4.28 22.01
C SER A 162 33.08 -4.01 22.69
N PHE A 163 32.75 -4.78 23.73
CA PHE A 163 31.59 -4.55 24.59
C PHE A 163 31.88 -5.19 25.96
N PRO A 164 31.28 -4.71 27.08
CA PRO A 164 31.42 -5.39 28.37
C PRO A 164 31.05 -6.87 28.26
N GLU A 165 31.89 -7.74 28.84
CA GLU A 165 31.72 -9.21 28.85
C GLU A 165 31.81 -9.90 27.48
N ALA A 166 32.03 -9.16 26.39
CA ALA A 166 32.32 -9.71 25.06
C ALA A 166 33.84 -9.89 24.83
N ASN A 167 34.20 -10.79 23.93
CA ASN A 167 35.56 -10.97 23.45
C ASN A 167 35.92 -9.86 22.46
N PRO A 168 36.94 -9.02 22.72
CA PRO A 168 37.37 -8.00 21.75
C PRO A 168 37.76 -8.63 20.42
N ALA A 169 37.33 -8.02 19.32
CA ALA A 169 37.58 -8.53 17.98
C ALA A 169 38.01 -7.41 17.04
N ALA A 170 39.01 -7.68 16.20
CA ALA A 170 39.38 -6.81 15.10
C ALA A 170 38.63 -7.29 13.84
N LEU A 171 37.74 -6.44 13.31
CA LEU A 171 36.85 -6.77 12.20
C LEU A 171 37.26 -6.03 10.94
N LYS A 172 37.52 -6.78 9.86
CA LYS A 172 37.83 -6.18 8.55
C LYS A 172 36.55 -5.75 7.83
N VAL A 173 36.49 -4.49 7.39
CA VAL A 173 35.40 -4.00 6.55
C VAL A 173 35.50 -4.63 5.16
N VAL A 174 34.50 -5.40 4.76
CA VAL A 174 34.45 -6.10 3.46
C VAL A 174 33.34 -5.61 2.54
N GLY A 175 32.44 -4.77 3.06
CA GLY A 175 31.38 -4.16 2.28
C GLY A 175 30.73 -2.98 2.99
N ILE A 176 30.09 -2.14 2.19
CA ILE A 176 29.27 -1.01 2.63
C ILE A 176 27.89 -1.16 1.99
N TYR A 177 26.84 -1.07 2.80
CA TYR A 177 25.44 -1.16 2.35
C TYR A 177 24.68 0.13 2.65
N ASP A 178 23.61 0.37 1.90
CA ASP A 178 22.66 1.46 2.08
C ASP A 178 21.25 0.87 1.97
N SER A 179 20.57 0.75 3.12
CA SER A 179 19.19 0.27 3.17
C SER A 179 18.18 1.41 2.98
N GLY A 180 18.64 2.66 2.93
CA GLY A 180 17.83 3.87 2.94
C GLY A 180 17.16 4.13 4.29
N THR A 181 17.64 3.50 5.36
CA THR A 181 17.01 3.57 6.69
C THR A 181 17.98 4.12 7.74
N PRO A 182 17.47 4.69 8.86
CA PRO A 182 18.32 5.12 9.97
C PRO A 182 19.16 3.99 10.60
N LEU A 183 18.89 2.72 10.28
CA LEU A 183 19.68 1.59 10.77
C LEU A 183 21.11 1.61 10.22
N ASP A 184 21.35 2.22 9.06
CA ASP A 184 22.67 2.27 8.41
C ASP A 184 23.71 3.01 9.27
N GLU A 185 23.27 3.83 10.23
CA GLU A 185 24.14 4.48 11.21
C GLU A 185 24.54 3.56 12.38
N THR A 186 23.74 2.55 12.71
CA THR A 186 23.84 1.82 13.98
C THR A 186 23.93 0.32 13.85
N LEU A 187 23.70 -0.26 12.67
CA LEU A 187 23.68 -1.70 12.43
C LEU A 187 24.88 -2.13 11.58
N ALA A 188 25.64 -3.09 12.10
CA ALA A 188 26.75 -3.72 11.40
C ALA A 188 26.51 -5.22 11.28
N ILE A 189 26.71 -5.76 10.09
CA ILE A 189 26.38 -7.16 9.76
C ILE A 189 27.68 -7.97 9.66
N THR A 190 27.71 -9.14 10.29
CA THR A 190 28.84 -10.07 10.25
C THR A 190 28.37 -11.51 10.09
N SER A 191 29.31 -12.45 9.94
CA SER A 191 28.98 -13.88 9.95
C SER A 191 28.44 -14.31 11.31
N LEU A 192 27.50 -15.26 11.31
CA LEU A 192 26.94 -15.80 12.55
C LEU A 192 28.03 -16.35 13.49
N SER A 193 29.06 -16.99 12.94
CA SER A 193 30.22 -17.45 13.72
C SER A 193 30.99 -16.32 14.36
N THR A 194 31.26 -15.22 13.62
CA THR A 194 31.97 -14.07 14.16
C THR A 194 31.22 -13.43 15.34
N ALA A 195 29.89 -13.29 15.22
CA ALA A 195 29.07 -12.74 16.29
C ALA A 195 29.03 -13.66 17.52
N GLN A 196 28.97 -14.98 17.30
CA GLN A 196 29.03 -15.99 18.36
C GLN A 196 30.35 -15.93 19.12
N ASP A 197 31.48 -15.85 18.41
CA ASP A 197 32.80 -15.72 19.00
C ASP A 197 32.96 -14.38 19.75
N PHE A 198 32.44 -13.28 19.19
CA PHE A 198 32.46 -11.96 19.82
C PHE A 198 31.65 -11.93 21.12
N LEU A 199 30.43 -12.46 21.12
CA LEU A 199 29.54 -12.47 22.29
C LEU A 199 29.84 -13.60 23.28
N ASP A 200 30.89 -14.39 23.05
CA ASP A 200 31.30 -15.55 23.86
C ASP A 200 30.18 -16.61 24.03
N VAL A 201 29.38 -16.82 22.98
CA VAL A 201 28.28 -17.79 22.98
C VAL A 201 28.41 -18.79 21.83
N SER A 202 28.06 -20.05 22.07
CA SER A 202 28.25 -21.13 21.09
C SER A 202 26.94 -21.79 20.69
N ASN A 203 26.69 -21.92 19.38
CA ASN A 203 25.55 -22.63 18.81
C ASN A 203 24.16 -22.11 19.26
N VAL A 204 24.05 -20.82 19.53
CA VAL A 204 22.80 -20.16 19.91
C VAL A 204 22.55 -18.90 19.09
N VAL A 205 21.30 -18.47 19.04
CA VAL A 205 20.83 -17.21 18.42
C VAL A 205 19.80 -16.57 19.33
N ASN A 206 19.54 -15.27 19.22
CA ASN A 206 18.50 -14.60 20.01
C ASN A 206 17.31 -14.14 19.17
N SER A 207 17.31 -14.42 17.86
CA SER A 207 16.13 -14.26 17.03
C SER A 207 16.16 -15.20 15.83
N ILE A 208 14.98 -15.57 15.34
CA ILE A 208 14.82 -16.19 14.02
C ILE A 208 13.83 -15.34 13.23
N LEU A 209 14.29 -14.86 12.07
CA LEU A 209 13.49 -14.07 11.15
C LEU A 209 12.86 -14.99 10.11
N VAL A 210 11.59 -14.80 9.82
CA VAL A 210 10.81 -15.66 8.93
C VAL A 210 10.11 -14.80 7.88
N ARG A 211 10.18 -15.24 6.62
CA ARG A 211 9.44 -14.66 5.50
C ARG A 211 8.35 -15.62 5.06
N GLY A 212 7.14 -15.11 4.96
CA GLY A 212 5.99 -15.80 4.37
C GLY A 212 5.82 -15.46 2.88
N ASP A 213 5.10 -16.31 2.15
CA ASP A 213 4.66 -16.10 0.77
C ASP A 213 3.71 -14.90 0.62
N ASP A 214 2.93 -14.63 1.66
CA ASP A 214 2.02 -13.49 1.77
C ASP A 214 2.20 -12.81 3.14
N ARG A 215 2.39 -11.49 3.12
CA ARG A 215 2.49 -10.63 4.31
C ARG A 215 1.25 -10.68 5.20
N GLU A 216 0.08 -11.01 4.65
CA GLU A 216 -1.17 -11.17 5.41
C GLU A 216 -1.23 -12.50 6.17
N ARG A 217 -0.44 -13.51 5.77
CA ARG A 217 -0.34 -14.79 6.48
C ARG A 217 0.61 -14.76 7.68
N ALA A 218 1.33 -13.66 7.88
CA ALA A 218 2.28 -13.48 8.97
C ALA A 218 1.70 -13.85 10.35
N GLN A 219 0.47 -13.43 10.66
CA GLN A 219 -0.17 -13.75 11.94
C GLN A 219 -0.46 -15.25 12.10
N ALA A 220 -0.92 -15.91 11.03
CA ALA A 220 -1.21 -17.33 11.08
C ALA A 220 0.09 -18.15 11.26
N ILE A 221 1.17 -17.73 10.60
CA ILE A 221 2.49 -18.35 10.74
C ILE A 221 3.02 -18.11 12.17
N SER A 222 2.87 -16.91 12.73
CA SER A 222 3.33 -16.62 14.10
C SER A 222 2.56 -17.44 15.13
N GLU A 223 1.25 -17.58 15.00
CA GLU A 223 0.43 -18.44 15.87
C GLU A 223 0.84 -19.93 15.78
N GLU A 224 1.22 -20.41 14.60
CA GLU A 224 1.69 -21.78 14.43
C GLU A 224 3.06 -22.00 15.09
N ILE A 225 3.97 -21.03 15.02
CA ILE A 225 5.27 -21.08 15.69
C ILE A 225 5.10 -20.96 17.21
N ASP A 226 4.22 -20.08 17.68
CA ASP A 226 3.89 -19.93 19.11
C ASP A 226 3.34 -21.23 19.70
N ALA A 227 2.52 -21.96 18.93
CA ALA A 227 2.04 -23.30 19.31
C ALA A 227 3.16 -24.35 19.42
N MET A 228 4.34 -24.13 18.83
CA MET A 228 5.53 -24.98 19.03
C MET A 228 6.29 -24.65 20.33
N GLY A 229 5.86 -23.62 21.07
CA GLY A 229 6.46 -23.18 22.32
C GLY A 229 7.55 -22.12 22.15
N TYR A 230 7.56 -21.38 21.05
CA TYR A 230 8.49 -20.28 20.82
C TYR A 230 7.72 -18.99 20.57
N PRO A 231 7.86 -17.95 21.42
CA PRO A 231 7.19 -16.68 21.21
C PRO A 231 7.48 -16.14 19.82
N ALA A 232 6.43 -15.88 19.06
CA ALA A 232 6.54 -15.39 17.70
C ALA A 232 5.51 -14.28 17.46
N SER A 233 5.99 -13.16 16.92
CA SER A 233 5.16 -12.00 16.61
C SER A 233 5.25 -11.66 15.13
N GLY A 234 4.07 -11.41 14.54
CA GLY A 234 3.98 -10.90 13.18
C GLY A 234 4.47 -9.45 13.08
N TRP A 235 4.87 -9.04 11.88
CA TRP A 235 5.38 -7.69 11.62
C TRP A 235 4.44 -6.55 12.06
N LYS A 236 3.12 -6.81 12.08
CA LYS A 236 2.09 -5.85 12.53
C LYS A 236 2.16 -5.59 14.04
N GLU A 237 2.61 -6.56 14.82
CA GLU A 237 2.77 -6.47 16.28
C GLU A 237 4.11 -5.83 16.64
N THR A 238 5.18 -6.21 15.94
CA THR A 238 6.53 -5.69 16.18
C THR A 238 6.74 -4.26 15.66
N ASN A 239 5.87 -3.78 14.76
CA ASN A 239 5.96 -2.43 14.19
C ASN A 239 4.64 -1.63 14.33
N PRO A 240 4.23 -1.28 15.57
CA PRO A 240 2.97 -0.58 15.80
C PRO A 240 2.93 0.82 15.19
N GLU A 241 4.06 1.51 15.04
CA GLU A 241 4.13 2.84 14.39
C GLU A 241 3.78 2.75 12.90
N ILE A 242 4.23 1.70 12.20
CA ILE A 242 3.90 1.45 10.80
C ILE A 242 2.39 1.22 10.67
N MET A 243 1.82 0.41 11.57
CA MET A 243 0.37 0.18 11.62
C MET A 243 -0.43 1.44 11.90
N GLN A 244 0.04 2.30 12.79
CA GLN A 244 -0.60 3.57 13.07
C GLN A 244 -0.58 4.48 11.83
N THR A 245 0.56 4.57 11.15
CA THR A 245 0.73 5.38 9.94
C THR A 245 -0.18 4.89 8.82
N LEU A 246 -0.21 3.59 8.55
CA LEU A 246 -1.10 3.00 7.53
C LEU A 246 -2.59 3.18 7.86
N LYS A 247 -2.98 3.11 9.14
CA LYS A 247 -4.35 3.39 9.59
C LYS A 247 -4.73 4.87 9.40
N LEU A 248 -3.82 5.79 9.73
CA LEU A 248 -4.02 7.23 9.53
C LEU A 248 -4.16 7.55 8.05
N GLU A 249 -3.31 6.98 7.21
CA GLU A 249 -3.36 7.12 5.75
C GLU A 249 -4.68 6.59 5.19
N GLY A 250 -5.07 5.36 5.55
CA GLY A 250 -6.35 4.77 5.13
C GLY A 250 -7.56 5.60 5.57
N THR A 251 -7.51 6.19 6.77
CA THR A 251 -8.58 7.08 7.27
C THR A 251 -8.62 8.40 6.48
N SER A 252 -7.47 9.01 6.20
CA SER A 252 -7.35 10.21 5.37
C SER A 252 -7.92 9.97 3.96
N ASN A 253 -7.53 8.86 3.33
CA ASN A 253 -8.00 8.43 2.02
C ASN A 253 -9.51 8.25 2.00
N ALA A 254 -10.09 7.62 3.04
CA ALA A 254 -11.54 7.48 3.16
C ALA A 254 -12.27 8.83 3.27
N ILE A 255 -11.70 9.82 3.98
CA ILE A 255 -12.27 11.17 4.09
C ILE A 255 -12.23 11.88 2.73
N ILE A 256 -11.09 11.84 2.03
CA ILE A 256 -10.92 12.46 0.71
C ILE A 256 -11.90 11.86 -0.30
N LEU A 257 -11.99 10.53 -0.37
CA LEU A 257 -12.95 9.83 -1.25
C LEU A 257 -14.39 10.23 -0.94
N SER A 258 -14.74 10.32 0.35
CA SER A 258 -16.08 10.72 0.76
C SER A 258 -16.42 12.14 0.29
N LEU A 259 -15.48 13.09 0.40
CA LEU A 259 -15.67 14.45 -0.10
C LEU A 259 -15.83 14.50 -1.62
N ILE A 260 -15.02 13.75 -2.38
CA ILE A 260 -15.15 13.64 -3.83
C ILE A 260 -16.55 13.13 -4.21
N VAL A 261 -17.00 12.07 -3.55
CA VAL A 261 -18.34 11.49 -3.77
C VAL A 261 -19.46 12.50 -3.47
N ILE A 262 -19.33 13.28 -2.39
CA ILE A 262 -20.31 14.31 -2.03
C ILE A 262 -20.37 15.39 -3.11
N ILE A 263 -19.22 15.95 -3.52
CA ILE A 263 -19.14 16.99 -4.55
C ILE A 263 -19.71 16.48 -5.88
N ALA A 264 -19.35 15.25 -6.26
CA ALA A 264 -19.88 14.59 -7.45
C ALA A 264 -21.41 14.45 -7.40
N SER A 265 -21.94 14.01 -6.26
CA SER A 265 -23.38 13.82 -6.06
C SER A 265 -24.17 15.12 -6.20
N PHE A 266 -23.65 16.25 -5.68
CA PHE A 266 -24.27 17.56 -5.87
C PHE A 266 -24.30 18.00 -7.33
N GLY A 267 -23.21 17.76 -8.07
CA GLY A 267 -23.15 18.05 -9.51
C GLY A 267 -24.18 17.25 -10.30
N ILE A 268 -24.33 15.96 -9.97
CA ILE A 268 -25.33 15.06 -10.56
C ILE A 268 -26.75 15.54 -10.28
N VAL A 269 -27.10 15.78 -9.01
CA VAL A 269 -28.44 16.22 -8.61
C VAL A 269 -28.79 17.54 -9.28
N SER A 270 -27.87 18.49 -9.32
CA SER A 270 -28.09 19.81 -9.94
C SER A 270 -28.36 19.69 -11.44
N THR A 271 -27.61 18.83 -12.13
CA THR A 271 -27.77 18.60 -13.57
C THR A 271 -29.10 17.89 -13.88
N LEU A 272 -29.44 16.85 -13.12
CA LEU A 272 -30.71 16.13 -13.28
C LEU A 272 -31.92 17.00 -12.94
N PHE A 273 -31.82 17.83 -11.91
CA PHE A 273 -32.86 18.78 -11.54
C PHE A 273 -33.12 19.79 -12.66
N MET A 274 -32.06 20.33 -13.26
CA MET A 274 -32.15 21.23 -14.41
C MET A 274 -32.82 20.52 -15.61
N ALA A 275 -32.41 19.29 -15.93
CA ALA A 275 -32.99 18.51 -17.01
C ALA A 275 -34.49 18.25 -16.83
N VAL A 276 -34.95 18.05 -15.59
CA VAL A 276 -36.38 17.90 -15.28
C VAL A 276 -37.14 19.21 -15.42
N MET A 277 -36.60 20.31 -14.90
CA MET A 277 -37.26 21.61 -14.94
C MET A 277 -37.49 22.09 -16.38
N GLU A 278 -36.53 21.86 -17.27
CA GLU A 278 -36.67 22.15 -18.71
C GLU A 278 -37.71 21.27 -19.41
N LYS A 279 -38.03 20.09 -18.86
CA LYS A 279 -39.01 19.14 -19.40
C LYS A 279 -40.42 19.31 -18.83
N THR A 280 -40.66 20.33 -17.99
CA THR A 280 -41.95 20.57 -17.32
C THR A 280 -43.14 20.52 -18.28
N LYS A 281 -43.05 21.16 -19.44
CA LYS A 281 -44.13 21.21 -20.45
C LYS A 281 -44.41 19.85 -21.10
N GLU A 282 -43.36 19.10 -21.44
CA GLU A 282 -43.45 17.74 -21.98
C GLU A 282 -44.10 16.77 -20.97
N ILE A 283 -43.72 16.89 -19.70
CA ILE A 283 -44.31 16.12 -18.59
C ILE A 283 -45.80 16.45 -18.44
N GLY A 284 -46.16 17.73 -18.52
CA GLY A 284 -47.56 18.19 -18.50
C GLY A 284 -48.41 17.57 -19.62
N MET A 285 -47.88 17.51 -20.84
CA MET A 285 -48.56 16.87 -21.97
C MET A 285 -48.72 15.35 -21.76
N LEU A 286 -47.69 14.65 -21.28
CA LEU A 286 -47.77 13.23 -20.96
C LEU A 286 -48.84 12.95 -19.88
N MET A 287 -48.91 13.77 -18.84
CA MET A 287 -49.95 13.65 -17.81
C MET A 287 -51.35 13.91 -18.37
N ALA A 288 -51.52 14.91 -19.24
CA ALA A 288 -52.80 15.21 -19.89
C ALA A 288 -53.27 14.07 -20.81
N MET A 289 -52.33 13.31 -21.40
CA MET A 289 -52.62 12.08 -22.17
C MET A 289 -52.89 10.84 -21.31
N GLY A 290 -52.86 10.97 -19.98
CA GLY A 290 -53.20 9.89 -19.05
C GLY A 290 -52.02 9.04 -18.54
N VAL A 291 -50.77 9.47 -18.77
CA VAL A 291 -49.60 8.75 -18.24
C VAL A 291 -49.57 8.85 -16.72
N SER A 292 -49.41 7.69 -16.05
CA SER A 292 -49.38 7.63 -14.58
C SER A 292 -48.14 8.32 -14.00
N ARG A 293 -48.29 8.88 -12.78
CA ARG A 293 -47.17 9.48 -12.02
C ARG A 293 -46.01 8.51 -11.82
N ARG A 294 -46.31 7.22 -11.61
CA ARG A 294 -45.31 6.15 -11.44
C ARG A 294 -44.52 5.92 -12.73
N SER A 295 -45.19 5.92 -13.88
CA SER A 295 -44.52 5.79 -15.19
C SER A 295 -43.63 7.01 -15.48
N ILE A 296 -44.07 8.22 -15.13
CA ILE A 296 -43.24 9.43 -15.24
C ILE A 296 -42.00 9.32 -14.37
N MET A 297 -42.14 8.90 -13.10
CA MET A 297 -40.97 8.66 -12.25
C MET A 297 -40.03 7.62 -12.85
N MET A 298 -40.56 6.51 -13.37
CA MET A 298 -39.76 5.44 -13.96
C MET A 298 -38.95 5.90 -15.18
N ILE A 299 -39.53 6.77 -16.03
CA ILE A 299 -38.84 7.37 -17.17
C ILE A 299 -37.60 8.13 -16.70
N PHE A 300 -37.74 9.02 -15.71
CA PHE A 300 -36.62 9.82 -15.22
C PHE A 300 -35.59 9.00 -14.44
N VAL A 301 -36.02 8.01 -13.66
CA VAL A 301 -35.09 7.10 -12.97
C VAL A 301 -34.28 6.29 -13.99
N MET A 302 -34.90 5.79 -15.06
CA MET A 302 -34.19 5.14 -16.17
C MET A 302 -33.23 6.11 -16.88
N GLU A 303 -33.64 7.36 -17.11
CA GLU A 303 -32.81 8.40 -17.72
C GLU A 303 -31.56 8.67 -16.87
N SER A 304 -31.72 8.85 -15.55
CA SER A 304 -30.60 9.00 -14.60
C SER A 304 -29.70 7.78 -14.56
N GLY A 305 -30.27 6.56 -14.58
CA GLY A 305 -29.49 5.32 -14.60
C GLY A 305 -28.64 5.18 -15.87
N ILE A 306 -29.19 5.49 -17.04
CA ILE A 306 -28.45 5.43 -18.32
C ILE A 306 -27.33 6.48 -18.35
N LEU A 307 -27.62 7.72 -17.95
CA LEU A 307 -26.62 8.79 -17.86
C LEU A 307 -25.51 8.43 -16.87
N GLY A 308 -25.89 7.90 -15.70
CA GLY A 308 -24.96 7.46 -14.68
C GLY A 308 -24.06 6.33 -15.15
N LEU A 309 -24.61 5.33 -15.84
CA LEU A 309 -23.84 4.22 -16.37
C LEU A 309 -22.87 4.67 -17.48
N LEU A 310 -23.34 5.44 -18.45
CA LEU A 310 -22.50 5.93 -19.55
C LEU A 310 -21.40 6.86 -19.03
N GLY A 311 -21.75 7.77 -18.12
CA GLY A 311 -20.79 8.64 -17.44
C GLY A 311 -19.77 7.85 -16.65
N ALA A 312 -20.20 6.85 -15.87
CA ALA A 312 -19.29 6.03 -15.08
C ALA A 312 -18.32 5.20 -15.96
N VAL A 313 -18.81 4.57 -17.02
CA VAL A 313 -17.96 3.82 -17.96
C VAL A 313 -16.96 4.75 -18.64
N LEU A 314 -17.40 5.92 -19.11
CA LEU A 314 -16.50 6.91 -19.71
C LEU A 314 -15.47 7.42 -18.70
N GLY A 315 -15.90 7.74 -17.48
CA GLY A 315 -15.05 8.24 -16.42
C GLY A 315 -14.01 7.22 -15.99
N VAL A 316 -14.38 5.94 -15.84
CA VAL A 316 -13.43 4.85 -15.57
C VAL A 316 -12.44 4.69 -16.71
N ALA A 317 -12.90 4.67 -17.97
CA ALA A 317 -12.01 4.54 -19.10
C ALA A 317 -10.98 5.68 -19.16
N LEU A 318 -11.41 6.92 -18.96
CA LEU A 318 -10.53 8.09 -18.93
C LEU A 318 -9.63 8.09 -17.69
N GLY A 319 -10.16 7.79 -16.50
CA GLY A 319 -9.42 7.82 -15.25
C GLY A 319 -8.34 6.74 -15.19
N ALA A 320 -8.70 5.51 -15.58
CA ALA A 320 -7.75 4.41 -15.71
C ALA A 320 -6.72 4.69 -16.82
N GLY A 321 -7.16 5.22 -17.96
CA GLY A 321 -6.26 5.59 -19.06
C GLY A 321 -5.22 6.63 -18.63
N LEU A 322 -5.65 7.68 -17.91
CA LEU A 322 -4.76 8.70 -17.34
C LEU A 322 -3.83 8.12 -16.27
N ALA A 323 -4.34 7.26 -15.39
CA ALA A 323 -3.55 6.60 -14.35
C ALA A 323 -2.45 5.71 -14.95
N ILE A 324 -2.79 4.89 -15.96
CA ILE A 324 -1.82 4.04 -16.66
C ILE A 324 -0.78 4.90 -17.40
N GLN A 325 -1.22 5.97 -18.07
CA GLN A 325 -0.31 6.89 -18.75
C GLN A 325 0.65 7.55 -17.74
N MET A 326 0.16 8.04 -16.61
CA MET A 326 0.97 8.68 -15.58
C MET A 326 1.91 7.72 -14.87
N GLY A 327 1.46 6.48 -14.60
CA GLY A 327 2.31 5.44 -14.02
C GLY A 327 3.46 4.99 -14.93
N SER A 328 3.38 5.26 -16.24
CA SER A 328 4.48 5.00 -17.19
C SER A 328 5.53 6.10 -17.25
N TYR A 329 5.30 7.26 -16.62
CA TYR A 329 6.29 8.33 -16.53
C TYR A 329 7.15 8.14 -15.28
N THR A 330 8.41 7.74 -15.47
CA THR A 330 9.45 7.86 -14.45
C THR A 330 9.77 9.34 -14.26
N TYR A 331 9.38 9.88 -13.11
CA TYR A 331 9.83 11.20 -12.71
C TYR A 331 11.19 11.03 -12.03
N GLU A 332 12.24 11.64 -12.57
CA GLU A 332 13.48 11.90 -11.82
C GLU A 332 13.16 12.93 -10.71
N VAL A 333 12.41 12.51 -9.71
CA VAL A 333 12.31 13.24 -8.45
C VAL A 333 13.63 12.96 -7.75
N GLY A 334 14.42 14.01 -7.48
CA GLY A 334 15.73 13.87 -6.87
C GLY A 334 15.70 12.95 -5.65
N GLU A 335 16.74 12.11 -5.55
CA GLU A 335 16.98 11.04 -4.56
C GLU A 335 16.56 11.40 -3.12
N GLU A 336 16.65 12.68 -2.74
CA GLU A 336 16.43 13.18 -1.39
C GLU A 336 14.97 13.53 -1.03
N ALA A 337 14.04 13.65 -2.00
CA ALA A 337 12.74 14.27 -1.72
C ALA A 337 11.67 13.31 -1.16
N MET A 338 11.79 12.00 -1.42
CA MET A 338 10.77 10.99 -1.06
C MET A 338 11.40 9.60 -0.83
N ALA A 339 12.46 9.47 -0.03
CA ALA A 339 13.00 8.16 0.42
C ALA A 339 13.13 7.09 -0.70
N GLY A 340 13.71 7.45 -1.85
CA GLY A 340 13.91 6.52 -2.97
C GLY A 340 12.68 6.19 -3.84
N ILE A 341 11.54 6.89 -3.69
CA ILE A 341 10.38 6.74 -4.60
C ILE A 341 10.69 7.44 -5.94
N THR A 342 11.18 6.68 -6.91
CA THR A 342 11.55 7.15 -8.26
C THR A 342 10.37 7.21 -9.25
N THR A 343 9.20 6.72 -8.86
CA THR A 343 7.99 6.69 -9.69
C THR A 343 6.78 6.98 -8.84
N ILE A 344 5.85 7.82 -9.30
CA ILE A 344 4.55 7.94 -8.66
C ILE A 344 3.74 6.68 -9.01
N PRO A 345 3.49 5.78 -8.05
CA PRO A 345 2.87 4.49 -8.35
C PRO A 345 1.36 4.70 -8.60
N PHE A 346 0.91 4.36 -9.80
CA PHE A 346 -0.52 4.30 -10.13
C PHE A 346 -0.91 2.85 -10.37
N VAL A 347 -1.73 2.27 -9.48
CA VAL A 347 -2.19 0.88 -9.60
C VAL A 347 -3.69 0.85 -9.84
N VAL A 348 -4.08 0.45 -11.05
CA VAL A 348 -5.49 0.34 -11.43
C VAL A 348 -5.99 -1.09 -11.17
N ARG A 349 -6.88 -1.25 -10.18
CA ARG A 349 -7.55 -2.52 -9.90
C ARG A 349 -8.90 -2.60 -10.61
N ILE A 350 -9.12 -3.69 -11.35
CA ILE A 350 -10.41 -3.95 -12.03
C ILE A 350 -11.56 -4.02 -11.02
N GLN A 351 -11.30 -4.58 -9.83
CA GLN A 351 -12.29 -4.66 -8.74
C GLN A 351 -12.77 -3.27 -8.33
N ASP A 352 -11.85 -2.33 -8.10
CA ASP A 352 -12.16 -0.94 -7.73
C ASP A 352 -12.97 -0.26 -8.84
N ALA A 353 -12.57 -0.44 -10.11
CA ALA A 353 -13.30 0.09 -11.25
C ALA A 353 -14.76 -0.42 -11.29
N VAL A 354 -14.98 -1.73 -11.08
CA VAL A 354 -16.33 -2.31 -11.06
C VAL A 354 -17.16 -1.75 -9.89
N ILE A 355 -16.56 -1.64 -8.70
CA ILE A 355 -17.22 -1.07 -7.51
C ILE A 355 -17.61 0.38 -7.77
N ILE A 356 -16.72 1.18 -8.35
CA ILE A 356 -16.97 2.59 -8.67
C ILE A 356 -18.10 2.74 -9.69
N VAL A 357 -18.14 1.90 -10.75
CA VAL A 357 -19.24 1.92 -11.73
C VAL A 357 -20.57 1.60 -11.06
N LEU A 358 -20.60 0.53 -10.27
CA LEU A 358 -21.83 0.06 -9.62
C LEU A 358 -22.32 1.08 -8.60
N PHE A 359 -21.44 1.62 -7.77
CA PHE A 359 -21.74 2.67 -6.80
C PHE A 359 -22.23 3.94 -7.48
N THR A 360 -21.54 4.41 -8.54
CA THR A 360 -21.96 5.59 -9.30
C THR A 360 -23.33 5.41 -9.95
N PHE A 361 -23.60 4.22 -10.49
CA PHE A 361 -24.89 3.89 -11.08
C PHE A 361 -26.01 3.94 -10.03
N LEU A 362 -25.80 3.33 -8.86
CA LEU A 362 -26.76 3.35 -7.75
C LEU A 362 -26.99 4.77 -7.22
N LEU A 363 -25.92 5.54 -7.04
CA LEU A 363 -26.02 6.94 -6.62
C LEU A 363 -26.82 7.78 -7.63
N ASN A 364 -26.60 7.59 -8.94
CA ASN A 364 -27.37 8.27 -9.97
C ASN A 364 -28.84 7.89 -9.96
N LEU A 365 -29.16 6.61 -9.76
CA LEU A 365 -30.55 6.16 -9.60
C LEU A 365 -31.21 6.86 -8.40
N ILE A 366 -30.55 6.87 -7.24
CA ILE A 366 -31.06 7.48 -6.01
C ILE A 366 -31.21 9.00 -6.19
N ALA A 367 -30.20 9.67 -6.72
CA ALA A 367 -30.22 11.10 -7.01
C ALA A 367 -31.34 11.48 -7.98
N GLY A 368 -31.63 10.63 -8.96
CA GLY A 368 -32.71 10.81 -9.93
C GLY A 368 -34.12 10.69 -9.34
N ILE A 369 -34.29 9.98 -8.21
CA ILE A 369 -35.61 9.82 -7.56
C ILE A 369 -36.17 11.17 -7.10
N TYR A 370 -35.32 12.05 -6.55
CA TYR A 370 -35.77 13.35 -6.04
C TYR A 370 -36.41 14.25 -7.13
N PRO A 371 -35.72 14.57 -8.24
CA PRO A 371 -36.30 15.36 -9.32
C PRO A 371 -37.43 14.61 -10.04
N ALA A 372 -37.36 13.28 -10.18
CA ALA A 372 -38.45 12.46 -10.75
C ALA A 372 -39.75 12.56 -9.92
N SER A 373 -39.62 12.52 -8.59
CA SER A 373 -40.75 12.68 -7.66
C SER A 373 -41.36 14.08 -7.78
N ARG A 374 -40.52 15.11 -7.86
CA ARG A 374 -40.97 16.50 -8.09
C ARG A 374 -41.70 16.66 -9.42
N ALA A 375 -41.16 16.11 -10.52
CA ALA A 375 -41.79 16.10 -11.84
C ALA A 375 -43.19 15.48 -11.81
N SER A 376 -43.32 14.29 -11.21
CA SER A 376 -44.57 13.54 -11.17
C SER A 376 -45.70 14.22 -10.38
N LYS A 377 -45.36 15.22 -9.55
CA LYS A 377 -46.29 15.97 -8.71
C LYS A 377 -46.71 17.31 -9.32
N LEU A 378 -46.18 17.67 -10.49
CA LEU A 378 -46.57 18.90 -11.18
C LEU A 378 -48.05 18.86 -11.60
N ASN A 379 -48.73 20.00 -11.50
CA ASN A 379 -50.10 20.13 -11.99
C ASN A 379 -50.07 20.23 -13.53
N PRO A 380 -50.76 19.34 -14.27
CA PRO A 380 -50.72 19.34 -15.74
C PRO A 380 -51.10 20.69 -16.36
N VAL A 381 -52.04 21.41 -15.75
CA VAL A 381 -52.53 22.71 -16.24
C VAL A 381 -51.45 23.80 -16.06
N GLU A 382 -50.79 23.83 -14.90
CA GLU A 382 -49.69 24.78 -14.63
C GLU A 382 -48.44 24.44 -15.43
N ALA A 383 -48.19 23.15 -15.68
CA ALA A 383 -47.05 22.69 -16.45
C ALA A 383 -47.14 23.06 -17.93
N ILE A 384 -48.34 23.05 -18.52
CA ILE A 384 -48.58 23.47 -19.91
C ILE A 384 -48.59 25.00 -20.05
N GLY A 385 -49.02 25.71 -19.00
CA GLY A 385 -49.16 27.17 -18.97
C GLY A 385 -47.88 27.96 -18.62
N ARG A 386 -46.77 27.31 -18.29
CA ARG A 386 -45.46 27.98 -18.14
C ARG A 386 -44.87 28.30 -19.52
N GLU A 387 -44.62 29.59 -19.78
CA GLU A 387 -43.85 30.09 -20.94
C GLU A 387 -42.36 29.77 -20.81
#